data_AF-A0A847FX83-F1
#
_entry.id   AF-A0A847FX83-F1
#
_cell.length_a   1.000
_cell.length_b   1.000
_cell.length_c   1.000
_cell.angle_alpha   90.00
_cell.angle_beta   90.00
_cell.angle_gamma   90.00
#
_symmetry.space_group_name_H-M   'P 1'
#
loop_
_entity.id
_entity.type
_entity.pdbx_description
1 polymer ?
#
loop_
_entity_poly.entity_id
_entity_poly.type
_entity_poly.pdbx_seq_one_letter_code
_entity_poly.pdbx_strand_id
1 'polypeptide(L)'
;MKQRYVSIAMAVAVVATLLSGSAWPAGARAVRYDVSSIEVDCFTGMEAGWQEGNVLHLRGVGHTNVNISATPELNGINTTLADAEFNLANGNVSIRGTSSWQPAGIDGTWEGSWTFIANRGIVRGQAVAHGTGALSGQHLFLEIYDVPPREGDVAFCEGIGEYEGTVVAEGYILDTGAP
;
A
#
# COMPACT_ATOMS: atom_id res chain seq x y z
N MET A 1 56.73 -3.89 40.46
CA MET A 1 55.43 -3.30 40.87
C MET A 1 54.89 -2.24 39.90
N LYS A 2 55.71 -1.33 39.33
CA LYS A 2 55.26 -0.26 38.41
C LYS A 2 54.62 -0.73 37.08
N GLN A 3 55.01 -1.90 36.56
CA GLN A 3 54.58 -2.37 35.23
C GLN A 3 53.12 -2.88 35.19
N ARG A 4 52.56 -3.33 36.32
CA ARG A 4 51.15 -3.79 36.40
C ARG A 4 50.14 -2.64 36.42
N TYR A 5 50.53 -1.45 36.88
CA TYR A 5 49.64 -0.28 36.93
C TYR A 5 49.43 0.38 35.56
N VAL A 6 50.43 0.30 34.67
CA VAL A 6 50.34 0.84 33.30
C VAL A 6 49.34 0.03 32.44
N SER A 7 49.33 -1.29 32.59
CA SER A 7 48.42 -2.17 31.84
C SER A 7 46.95 -2.00 32.24
N ILE A 8 46.67 -1.72 33.52
CA ILE A 8 45.30 -1.52 34.01
C ILE A 8 44.76 -0.16 33.54
N ALA A 9 45.57 0.90 33.60
CA ALA A 9 45.16 2.23 33.13
C ALA A 9 44.82 2.26 31.64
N MET A 10 45.57 1.52 30.81
CA MET A 10 45.33 1.44 29.37
C MET A 10 44.06 0.63 29.03
N ALA A 11 43.77 -0.44 29.77
CA ALA A 11 42.53 -1.21 29.59
C ALA A 11 41.28 -0.39 29.94
N VAL A 12 41.33 0.43 31.00
CA VAL A 12 40.22 1.31 31.38
C VAL A 12 39.98 2.40 30.33
N ALA A 13 41.04 2.97 29.75
CA ALA A 13 40.93 3.97 28.70
C ALA A 13 40.29 3.42 27.40
N VAL A 14 40.63 2.19 27.01
CA VAL A 14 40.06 1.51 25.82
C VAL A 14 38.58 1.14 26.02
N VAL A 15 38.20 0.71 27.23
CA VAL A 15 36.79 0.42 27.54
C VAL A 15 35.96 1.71 27.57
N ALA A 16 36.52 2.82 28.09
CA ALA A 16 35.83 4.11 28.11
C ALA A 16 35.62 4.71 26.69
N THR A 17 36.55 4.51 25.75
CA THR A 17 36.37 4.92 24.34
C THR A 17 35.40 4.01 23.58
N LEU A 18 35.37 2.71 23.90
CA LEU A 18 34.38 1.80 23.30
C LEU A 18 32.95 2.07 23.80
N LEU A 19 32.78 2.46 25.07
CA LEU A 19 31.46 2.81 25.62
C LEU A 19 30.96 4.18 25.13
N SER A 20 31.85 5.13 24.85
CA SER A 20 31.48 6.45 24.28
C SER A 20 31.24 6.43 22.77
N GLY A 21 31.66 5.37 22.06
CA GLY A 21 31.32 5.13 20.65
C GLY A 21 29.92 4.56 20.41
N SER A 22 29.19 4.18 21.47
CA SER A 22 27.78 3.84 21.38
C SER A 22 26.93 5.11 21.38
N ALA A 23 27.01 5.88 20.30
CA ALA A 23 25.92 6.78 19.96
C ALA A 23 24.71 5.88 19.71
N TRP A 24 23.81 5.79 20.70
CA TRP A 24 22.52 5.16 20.49
C TRP A 24 21.92 5.89 19.30
N PRO A 25 21.55 5.19 18.20
CA PRO A 25 20.90 5.87 17.10
C PRO A 25 19.73 6.62 17.71
N ALA A 26 19.77 7.95 17.61
CA ALA A 26 18.65 8.78 18.02
C ALA A 26 17.46 8.22 17.26
N GLY A 27 16.57 7.51 17.99
CA GLY A 27 15.53 6.71 17.35
C GLY A 27 14.75 7.62 16.43
N ALA A 28 14.96 7.46 15.13
CA ALA A 28 14.19 8.19 14.14
C ALA A 28 12.73 7.82 14.42
N ARG A 29 11.99 8.80 14.94
CA ARG A 29 10.61 8.58 15.33
C ARG A 29 9.83 8.45 14.05
N ALA A 30 9.26 7.29 13.80
CA ALA A 30 8.38 7.09 12.66
C ALA A 30 7.25 8.14 12.72
N VAL A 31 7.02 8.82 11.61
CA VAL A 31 5.97 9.83 11.47
C VAL A 31 4.79 9.21 10.74
N ARG A 32 3.59 9.46 11.25
CA ARG A 32 2.34 8.99 10.65
C ARG A 32 1.58 10.17 10.06
N TYR A 33 1.12 10.01 8.83
CA TYR A 33 0.26 10.98 8.13
C TYR A 33 -1.03 10.28 7.74
N ASP A 34 -2.17 10.74 8.23
CA ASP A 34 -3.46 10.20 7.79
C ASP A 34 -3.78 10.71 6.38
N VAL A 35 -4.35 9.84 5.56
CA VAL A 35 -4.56 10.07 4.12
C VAL A 35 -5.90 9.50 3.67
N SER A 36 -6.45 10.07 2.60
CA SER A 36 -7.69 9.61 1.97
C SER A 36 -7.63 9.83 0.46
N SER A 37 -8.18 8.90 -0.32
CA SER A 37 -8.30 9.00 -1.77
C SER A 37 -9.66 8.49 -2.21
N ILE A 38 -10.17 9.05 -3.31
CA ILE A 38 -11.23 8.41 -4.09
C ILE A 38 -10.58 7.73 -5.28
N GLU A 39 -10.86 6.45 -5.47
CA GLU A 39 -10.42 5.71 -6.65
C GLU A 39 -11.62 5.44 -7.54
N VAL A 40 -11.48 5.80 -8.82
CA VAL A 40 -12.43 5.42 -9.87
C VAL A 40 -11.85 4.21 -10.59
N ASP A 41 -12.51 3.07 -10.47
CA ASP A 41 -12.02 1.79 -10.97
C ASP A 41 -12.44 1.61 -12.43
N CYS A 42 -11.45 1.55 -13.33
CA CYS A 42 -11.66 1.28 -14.75
C CYS A 42 -11.19 -0.13 -15.08
N PHE A 43 -12.13 -1.03 -15.36
CA PHE A 43 -11.86 -2.38 -15.81
C PHE A 43 -11.18 -2.36 -17.19
N THR A 44 -10.02 -3.01 -17.28
CA THR A 44 -9.19 -3.03 -18.51
C THR A 44 -9.11 -4.41 -19.15
N GLY A 45 -9.57 -5.46 -18.47
CA GLY A 45 -9.65 -6.80 -19.02
C GLY A 45 -9.50 -7.89 -17.98
N MET A 46 -9.57 -9.13 -18.44
CA MET A 46 -9.40 -10.32 -17.61
C MET A 46 -8.75 -11.44 -18.43
N GLU A 47 -7.89 -12.24 -17.79
CA GLU A 47 -7.25 -13.39 -18.45
C GLU A 47 -8.18 -14.58 -18.58
N ALA A 48 -8.87 -14.96 -17.50
CA ALA A 48 -9.74 -16.14 -17.50
C ALA A 48 -10.88 -16.02 -16.48
N GLY A 49 -12.00 -16.66 -16.81
CA GLY A 49 -13.11 -16.87 -15.89
C GLY A 49 -13.69 -18.28 -16.05
N TRP A 50 -13.94 -18.98 -14.95
CA TRP A 50 -14.59 -20.29 -14.96
C TRP A 50 -15.41 -20.52 -13.70
N GLN A 51 -16.27 -21.53 -13.71
CA GLN A 51 -17.09 -21.89 -12.57
C GLN A 51 -16.78 -23.34 -12.13
N GLU A 52 -16.56 -23.53 -10.83
CA GLU A 52 -16.40 -24.84 -10.18
C GLU A 52 -17.48 -25.01 -9.10
N GLY A 53 -18.50 -25.81 -9.39
CA GLY A 53 -19.67 -25.94 -8.51
C GLY A 53 -20.38 -24.60 -8.31
N ASN A 54 -20.38 -24.09 -7.07
CA ASN A 54 -20.98 -22.80 -6.70
C ASN A 54 -19.96 -21.65 -6.64
N VAL A 55 -18.73 -21.84 -7.11
CA VAL A 55 -17.69 -20.80 -7.09
C VAL A 55 -17.40 -20.34 -8.51
N LEU A 56 -17.59 -19.06 -8.78
CA LEU A 56 -17.09 -18.38 -9.97
C LEU A 56 -15.69 -17.84 -9.67
N HIS A 57 -14.71 -18.26 -10.44
CA HIS A 57 -13.33 -17.81 -10.36
C HIS A 57 -13.05 -16.85 -11.51
N LEU A 58 -12.50 -15.68 -11.19
CA LEU A 58 -11.95 -14.73 -12.16
C LEU A 58 -10.44 -14.63 -11.90
N ARG A 59 -9.63 -14.58 -12.96
CA ARG A 59 -8.17 -14.52 -12.88
C ARG A 59 -7.58 -13.45 -13.76
N GLY A 60 -6.55 -12.80 -13.25
CA GLY A 60 -5.84 -11.74 -13.97
C GLY A 60 -6.78 -10.60 -14.37
N VAL A 61 -7.69 -10.21 -13.47
CA VAL A 61 -8.57 -9.07 -13.63
C VAL A 61 -7.73 -7.81 -13.54
N GLY A 62 -7.59 -7.10 -14.65
CA GLY A 62 -6.80 -5.88 -14.75
C GLY A 62 -7.66 -4.64 -14.56
N HIS A 63 -7.19 -3.72 -13.72
CA HIS A 63 -7.79 -2.40 -13.55
C HIS A 63 -6.74 -1.31 -13.68
N THR A 64 -7.20 -0.16 -14.17
CA THR A 64 -6.49 1.10 -14.05
C THR A 64 -7.40 2.04 -13.26
N ASN A 65 -6.96 2.43 -12.08
CA ASN A 65 -7.73 3.28 -11.18
C ASN A 65 -7.23 4.73 -11.29
N VAL A 66 -8.17 5.66 -11.36
CA VAL A 66 -7.88 7.09 -11.27
C VAL A 66 -8.04 7.53 -9.83
N ASN A 67 -6.92 7.83 -9.18
CA ASN A 67 -6.87 8.20 -7.78
C ASN A 67 -6.90 9.72 -7.62
N ILE A 68 -7.90 10.21 -6.88
CA ILE A 68 -8.17 11.63 -6.64
C ILE A 68 -8.03 11.89 -5.15
N SER A 69 -6.98 12.62 -4.77
CA SER A 69 -6.67 12.92 -3.37
C SER A 69 -6.18 14.35 -3.18
N ALA A 70 -6.41 14.90 -1.98
CA ALA A 70 -5.75 16.12 -1.52
C ALA A 70 -4.30 15.87 -1.09
N THR A 71 -3.94 14.61 -0.83
CA THR A 71 -2.57 14.17 -0.53
C THR A 71 -1.85 13.88 -1.85
N PRO A 72 -0.79 14.63 -2.21
CA PRO A 72 -0.10 14.46 -3.49
C PRO A 72 0.46 13.04 -3.70
N GLU A 73 0.93 12.41 -2.64
CA GLU A 73 1.42 11.01 -2.62
C GLU A 73 0.33 10.00 -2.97
N LEU A 74 -0.94 10.43 -2.93
CA LEU A 74 -2.10 9.62 -3.29
C LEU A 74 -2.88 10.12 -4.53
N ASN A 75 -2.32 11.01 -5.35
CA ASN A 75 -3.01 11.50 -6.55
C ASN A 75 -2.32 10.95 -7.80
N GLY A 76 -3.02 10.24 -8.69
CA GLY A 76 -2.40 9.68 -9.90
C GLY A 76 -3.13 8.49 -10.49
N ILE A 77 -2.39 7.69 -11.26
CA ILE A 77 -2.92 6.47 -11.91
C ILE A 77 -2.33 5.25 -11.21
N ASN A 78 -3.19 4.37 -10.75
CA ASN A 78 -2.86 3.08 -10.15
C ASN A 78 -3.21 1.98 -11.13
N THR A 79 -2.36 0.97 -11.27
CA THR A 79 -2.67 -0.24 -12.04
C THR A 79 -2.71 -1.43 -11.11
N THR A 80 -3.77 -2.23 -11.20
CA THR A 80 -3.94 -3.41 -10.36
C THR A 80 -4.19 -4.66 -11.17
N LEU A 81 -3.71 -5.78 -10.65
CA LEU A 81 -4.01 -7.11 -11.15
C LEU A 81 -4.56 -7.94 -10.01
N ALA A 82 -5.73 -8.53 -10.21
CA ALA A 82 -6.45 -9.23 -9.16
C ALA A 82 -7.03 -10.57 -9.59
N ASP A 83 -7.17 -11.45 -8.62
CA ASP A 83 -7.95 -12.67 -8.72
C ASP A 83 -9.17 -12.55 -7.81
N ALA A 84 -10.31 -13.04 -8.27
CA ALA A 84 -11.55 -13.02 -7.52
C ALA A 84 -12.22 -14.40 -7.46
N GLU A 85 -12.90 -14.65 -6.35
CA GLU A 85 -13.73 -15.83 -6.14
C GLU A 85 -15.08 -15.42 -5.57
N PHE A 86 -16.15 -15.78 -6.28
CA PHE A 86 -17.52 -15.48 -5.92
C PHE A 86 -18.24 -16.78 -5.57
N ASN A 87 -18.62 -16.96 -4.32
CA ASN A 87 -19.46 -18.07 -3.90
C ASN A 87 -20.93 -17.71 -4.17
N LEU A 88 -21.46 -18.25 -5.27
CA LEU A 88 -22.80 -18.00 -5.77
C LEU A 88 -23.91 -18.56 -4.83
N ALA A 89 -23.58 -19.48 -3.94
CA ALA A 89 -24.54 -20.05 -3.01
C ALA A 89 -24.84 -19.14 -1.81
N ASN A 90 -23.88 -18.33 -1.38
CA ASN A 90 -24.02 -17.46 -0.20
C ASN A 90 -23.71 -15.98 -0.47
N GLY A 91 -23.27 -15.62 -1.68
CA GLY A 91 -22.93 -14.25 -2.08
C GLY A 91 -21.62 -13.74 -1.49
N ASN A 92 -20.76 -14.61 -0.94
CA ASN A 92 -19.44 -14.19 -0.46
C ASN A 92 -18.49 -13.96 -1.63
N VAL A 93 -17.71 -12.89 -1.55
CA VAL A 93 -16.66 -12.59 -2.52
C VAL A 93 -15.34 -12.41 -1.79
N SER A 94 -14.27 -12.97 -2.34
CA SER A 94 -12.90 -12.70 -1.94
C SER A 94 -12.13 -12.27 -3.18
N ILE A 95 -11.53 -11.09 -3.12
CA ILE A 95 -10.69 -10.55 -4.19
C ILE A 95 -9.32 -10.26 -3.59
N ARG A 96 -8.24 -10.61 -4.31
CA ARG A 96 -6.87 -10.36 -3.87
C ARG A 96 -6.07 -9.89 -5.06
N GLY A 97 -5.29 -8.85 -4.87
CA GLY A 97 -4.52 -8.28 -5.97
C GLY A 97 -3.22 -7.64 -5.52
N THR A 98 -2.47 -7.25 -6.53
CA THR A 98 -1.29 -6.40 -6.42
C THR A 98 -1.56 -5.07 -7.10
N SER A 99 -0.87 -4.03 -6.65
CA SER A 99 -1.00 -2.68 -7.21
C SER A 99 0.38 -2.06 -7.42
N SER A 100 0.54 -1.37 -8.55
CA SER A 100 1.66 -0.47 -8.82
C SER A 100 1.10 0.89 -9.19
N TRP A 101 1.54 1.91 -8.45
CA TRP A 101 0.99 3.24 -8.52
C TRP A 101 2.08 4.30 -8.53
N GLN A 102 2.07 5.15 -9.55
CA GLN A 102 2.92 6.33 -9.61
C GLN A 102 2.09 7.60 -9.32
N PRO A 103 2.33 8.30 -8.20
CA PRO A 103 1.69 9.59 -7.95
C PRO A 103 2.17 10.67 -8.94
N ALA A 104 1.26 11.57 -9.30
CA ALA A 104 1.53 12.61 -10.28
C ALA A 104 2.61 13.59 -9.78
N GLY A 105 3.69 13.72 -10.54
CA GLY A 105 4.79 14.63 -10.21
C GLY A 105 5.75 14.14 -9.13
N ILE A 106 5.62 12.89 -8.68
CA ILE A 106 6.54 12.26 -7.72
C ILE A 106 7.34 11.17 -8.46
N ASP A 107 8.66 11.23 -8.32
CA ASP A 107 9.58 10.24 -8.91
C ASP A 107 9.72 9.01 -7.98
N GLY A 108 8.65 8.22 -7.91
CA GLY A 108 8.55 7.04 -7.06
C GLY A 108 7.21 6.35 -7.24
N THR A 109 7.11 5.09 -6.82
CA THR A 109 5.89 4.29 -6.88
C THR A 109 5.51 3.71 -5.53
N TRP A 110 4.22 3.47 -5.34
CA TRP A 110 3.72 2.56 -4.32
C TRP A 110 3.58 1.17 -4.93
N GLU A 111 4.24 0.19 -4.32
CA GLU A 111 4.17 -1.22 -4.73
C GLU A 111 3.56 -2.03 -3.58
N GLY A 112 2.46 -2.73 -3.86
CA GLY A 112 1.65 -3.27 -2.79
C GLY A 112 0.75 -4.44 -3.16
N SER A 113 0.04 -4.90 -2.13
CA SER A 113 -0.98 -5.93 -2.22
C SER A 113 -2.22 -5.50 -1.45
N TRP A 114 -3.36 -6.00 -1.89
CA TRP A 114 -4.64 -5.70 -1.27
C TRP A 114 -5.56 -6.91 -1.28
N THR A 115 -6.53 -6.88 -0.38
CA THR A 115 -7.59 -7.88 -0.30
C THR A 115 -8.92 -7.20 -0.09
N PHE A 116 -9.94 -7.62 -0.81
CA PHE A 116 -11.34 -7.24 -0.58
C PHE A 116 -12.14 -8.47 -0.20
N ILE A 117 -13.03 -8.28 0.77
CA ILE A 117 -14.03 -9.26 1.15
C ILE A 117 -15.40 -8.59 1.05
N ALA A 118 -16.30 -9.21 0.29
CA ALA A 118 -17.69 -8.81 0.26
C ALA A 118 -18.57 -9.91 0.86
N ASN A 119 -19.51 -9.51 1.72
CA ASN A 119 -20.53 -10.40 2.26
C ASN A 119 -21.79 -9.58 2.59
N ARG A 120 -22.95 -10.03 2.09
CA ARG A 120 -24.27 -9.44 2.42
C ARG A 120 -24.33 -7.91 2.25
N GLY A 121 -23.73 -7.39 1.17
CA GLY A 121 -23.72 -5.97 0.85
C GLY A 121 -22.70 -5.12 1.61
N ILE A 122 -21.86 -5.73 2.45
CA ILE A 122 -20.69 -5.06 3.03
C ILE A 122 -19.51 -5.39 2.13
N VAL A 123 -18.88 -4.37 1.56
CA VAL A 123 -17.61 -4.47 0.82
C VAL A 123 -16.55 -3.72 1.61
N ARG A 124 -15.51 -4.45 2.01
CA ARG A 124 -14.37 -3.90 2.75
C ARG A 124 -13.09 -4.53 2.23
N GLY A 125 -12.09 -3.68 2.03
CA GLY A 125 -10.75 -4.07 1.64
C GLY A 125 -9.70 -3.48 2.55
N GLN A 126 -8.51 -4.07 2.46
CA GLN A 126 -7.29 -3.59 3.11
C GLN A 126 -6.17 -3.64 2.09
N ALA A 127 -5.36 -2.59 2.04
CA ALA A 127 -4.17 -2.53 1.20
C ALA A 127 -2.94 -2.14 2.02
N VAL A 128 -1.81 -2.72 1.63
CA VAL A 128 -0.49 -2.40 2.15
C VAL A 128 0.47 -2.22 0.99
N ALA A 129 1.24 -1.14 1.02
CA ALA A 129 2.24 -0.86 0.00
C ALA A 129 3.53 -0.29 0.62
N HIS A 130 4.62 -0.40 -0.11
CA HIS A 130 5.89 0.26 0.20
C HIS A 130 6.25 1.24 -0.91
N GLY A 131 6.89 2.34 -0.53
CA GLY A 131 7.33 3.37 -1.47
C GLY A 131 8.67 3.02 -2.12
N THR A 132 8.83 3.43 -3.37
CA THR A 132 10.08 3.37 -4.13
C THR A 132 10.52 4.79 -4.51
N GLY A 133 11.77 4.97 -4.95
CA GLY A 133 12.28 6.27 -5.39
C GLY A 133 12.16 7.35 -4.30
N ALA A 134 11.51 8.47 -4.61
CA ALA A 134 11.23 9.56 -3.69
C ALA A 134 10.35 9.17 -2.48
N LEU A 135 9.65 8.03 -2.56
CA LEU A 135 8.83 7.47 -1.49
C LEU A 135 9.56 6.39 -0.67
N SER A 136 10.85 6.12 -0.95
CA SER A 136 11.63 5.11 -0.23
C SER A 136 11.59 5.33 1.29
N GLY A 137 11.49 4.23 2.05
CA GLY A 137 11.39 4.26 3.51
C GLY A 137 9.98 4.53 4.06
N GLN A 138 9.00 4.76 3.18
CA GLN A 138 7.60 4.93 3.55
C GLN A 138 6.78 3.66 3.31
N HIS A 139 5.78 3.46 4.16
CA HIS A 139 4.77 2.40 4.04
C HIS A 139 3.36 2.98 4.05
N LEU A 140 2.50 2.46 3.21
CA LEU A 140 1.11 2.87 3.08
C LEU A 140 0.20 1.76 3.62
N PHE A 141 -0.77 2.13 4.44
CA PHE A 141 -1.79 1.24 4.99
C PHE A 141 -3.15 1.87 4.73
N LEU A 142 -4.03 1.17 4.02
CA LEU A 142 -5.34 1.67 3.64
C LEU A 142 -6.43 0.66 3.98
N GLU A 143 -7.57 1.17 4.42
CA GLU A 143 -8.86 0.51 4.37
C GLU A 143 -9.60 1.02 3.13
N ILE A 144 -10.27 0.12 2.41
CA ILE A 144 -10.94 0.45 1.15
C ILE A 144 -12.40 0.02 1.23
N TYR A 145 -13.31 0.81 0.66
CA TYR A 145 -14.71 0.46 0.58
C TYR A 145 -15.45 1.13 -0.56
N ASP A 146 -16.45 0.43 -1.08
CA ASP A 146 -17.31 0.94 -2.13
C ASP A 146 -18.17 2.11 -1.63
N VAL A 147 -18.34 3.07 -2.53
CA VAL A 147 -19.31 4.15 -2.39
C VAL A 147 -20.19 4.22 -3.65
N PRO A 148 -21.40 4.79 -3.55
CA PRO A 148 -22.22 5.00 -4.74
C PRO A 148 -21.48 5.83 -5.80
N PRO A 149 -21.71 5.55 -7.10
CA PRO A 149 -21.17 6.36 -8.18
C PRO A 149 -21.54 7.84 -8.03
N ARG A 150 -20.60 8.72 -8.36
CA ARG A 150 -20.79 10.17 -8.37
C ARG A 150 -20.97 10.66 -9.80
N GLU A 151 -21.54 11.85 -9.92
CA GLU A 151 -21.66 12.52 -11.22
C GLU A 151 -20.28 12.74 -11.83
N GLY A 152 -20.08 12.25 -13.05
CA GLY A 152 -18.81 12.37 -13.78
C GLY A 152 -17.81 11.24 -13.57
N ASP A 153 -18.05 10.28 -12.66
CA ASP A 153 -17.10 9.18 -12.42
C ASP A 153 -16.81 8.37 -13.70
N VAL A 154 -17.85 8.11 -14.50
CA VAL A 154 -17.71 7.40 -15.80
C VAL A 154 -16.73 8.11 -16.75
N ALA A 155 -16.67 9.44 -16.72
CA ALA A 155 -15.81 10.21 -17.62
C ALA A 155 -14.31 10.02 -17.31
N PHE A 156 -13.95 9.65 -16.08
CA PHE A 156 -12.56 9.37 -15.73
C PHE A 156 -12.03 8.09 -16.40
N CYS A 157 -12.91 7.18 -16.81
CA CYS A 157 -12.52 5.95 -17.50
C CYS A 157 -12.47 6.09 -19.03
N GLU A 158 -12.82 7.26 -19.59
CA GLU A 158 -12.79 7.48 -21.04
C GLU A 158 -11.38 7.30 -21.60
N GLY A 159 -11.22 6.34 -22.53
CA GLY A 159 -9.93 6.01 -23.14
C GLY A 159 -9.01 5.14 -22.27
N ILE A 160 -9.46 4.73 -21.08
CA ILE A 160 -8.73 3.83 -20.18
C ILE A 160 -9.36 2.43 -20.18
N GLY A 161 -10.66 2.35 -19.89
CA GLY A 161 -11.38 1.09 -19.68
C GLY A 161 -12.87 1.29 -19.46
N GLU A 162 -13.55 0.23 -19.02
CA GLU A 162 -14.98 0.29 -18.64
C GLU A 162 -15.11 0.70 -17.17
N TYR A 163 -15.95 1.69 -16.86
CA TYR A 163 -16.23 2.05 -15.47
C TYR A 163 -16.83 0.86 -14.72
N GLU A 164 -16.19 0.44 -13.63
CA GLU A 164 -16.67 -0.65 -12.79
C GLU A 164 -17.25 -0.12 -11.48
N GLY A 165 -16.58 0.86 -10.86
CA GLY A 165 -16.98 1.32 -9.54
C GLY A 165 -16.21 2.53 -9.04
N THR A 166 -16.57 2.92 -7.82
CA THR A 166 -15.90 3.99 -7.10
C THR A 166 -15.70 3.55 -5.67
N VAL A 167 -14.46 3.64 -5.21
CA VAL A 167 -14.08 3.27 -3.86
C VAL A 167 -13.45 4.45 -3.14
N VAL A 168 -13.59 4.44 -1.82
CA VAL A 168 -12.84 5.31 -0.92
C VAL A 168 -11.71 4.47 -0.33
N ALA A 169 -10.49 5.01 -0.36
CA ALA A 169 -9.34 4.45 0.34
C ALA A 169 -8.90 5.42 1.44
N GLU A 170 -8.94 5.00 2.70
CA GLU A 170 -8.58 5.82 3.87
C GLU A 170 -7.56 5.09 4.74
N GLY A 171 -6.61 5.81 5.32
CA GLY A 171 -5.64 5.19 6.20
C GLY A 171 -4.48 6.11 6.51
N TYR A 172 -3.24 5.59 6.43
CA TYR A 172 -2.07 6.38 6.77
C TYR A 172 -0.80 5.96 6.03
N ILE A 173 0.08 6.93 5.84
CA ILE A 173 1.48 6.74 5.49
C ILE A 173 2.29 6.69 6.78
N LEU A 174 3.17 5.70 6.89
CA LEU A 174 4.19 5.57 7.93
C LEU A 174 5.57 5.84 7.32
N ASP A 175 6.15 6.99 7.63
CA ASP A 175 7.51 7.35 7.26
C ASP A 175 8.47 6.95 8.37
N THR A 176 9.37 6.01 8.08
CA THR A 176 10.34 5.51 9.06
C THR A 176 11.62 6.34 9.14
N GLY A 177 11.81 7.32 8.24
CA GLY A 177 13.03 8.12 8.14
C GLY A 177 14.29 7.32 7.82
N ALA A 178 14.15 6.06 7.38
CA ALA A 178 15.24 5.18 7.00
C ALA A 178 15.47 5.25 5.47
N PRO A 179 16.70 5.52 4.99
CA PRO A 179 17.04 5.44 3.57
C PRO A 179 17.09 4.00 3.06
#